data_AF-A0A431L3S5-F1
#
_entry.id   AF-A0A431L3S5-F1
#
_cell.length_a   1.000
_cell.length_b   1.000
_cell.length_c   1.000
_cell.angle_alpha   90.00
_cell.angle_beta   90.00
_cell.angle_gamma   90.00
#
_symmetry.space_group_name_H-M   'P 1'
#
loop_
_entity.id
_entity.type
_entity.pdbx_description
1 polymer ?
#
loop_
_entity_poly.entity_id
_entity_poly.type
_entity_poly.pdbx_seq_one_letter_code
_entity_poly.pdbx_strand_id
1 'polypeptide(L)'
;MLNRLLAPLLVLASLGAQAQGTVYRCPGPPVLYTDALSAKEAAEKGCRTIEGTPITVLQAPKPRPASGAGAAAEGGGRTGETRVDASQQRVRDDERRRVLQTELRQAEDRLANAQKEFNNGQAERRGDERNYQKYLDRMAELKDNIARYEADVQALKREIAKLPS
;
A
#
# COMPACT_ATOMS: atom_id res chain seq x y z
N MET A 1 -28.88 20.39 54.53
CA MET A 1 -27.51 19.89 54.71
C MET A 1 -27.18 19.03 53.49
N LEU A 2 -26.55 19.66 52.49
CA LEU A 2 -25.13 19.47 52.15
C LEU A 2 -24.85 18.09 51.52
N ASN A 3 -24.80 18.00 50.19
CA ASN A 3 -23.53 17.72 49.51
C ASN A 3 -23.64 17.82 48.00
N ARG A 4 -23.10 18.92 47.47
CA ARG A 4 -22.48 18.94 46.15
C ARG A 4 -21.19 18.13 46.24
N LEU A 5 -21.05 17.09 45.43
CA LEU A 5 -19.74 16.53 45.12
C LEU A 5 -19.57 16.52 43.61
N LEU A 6 -18.85 17.54 43.16
CA LEU A 6 -18.16 17.56 41.87
C LEU A 6 -17.18 16.39 41.82
N ALA A 7 -17.33 15.49 40.85
CA ALA A 7 -16.29 14.55 40.47
C ALA A 7 -15.47 15.17 39.30
N PRO A 8 -14.13 15.19 39.38
CA PRO A 8 -13.30 15.91 38.43
C PRO A 8 -13.18 15.14 37.11
N LEU A 9 -13.34 15.88 36.01
CA LEU A 9 -13.10 15.44 34.64
C LEU A 9 -11.59 15.20 34.46
N LEU A 10 -11.17 13.93 34.39
CA LEU A 10 -9.78 13.54 34.18
C LEU A 10 -9.47 13.65 32.68
N VAL A 11 -8.99 14.82 32.26
CA VAL A 11 -8.48 15.07 30.91
C VAL A 11 -7.13 14.38 30.77
N LEU A 12 -7.10 13.21 30.13
CA LEU A 12 -5.87 12.61 29.63
C LEU A 12 -5.38 13.42 28.43
N ALA A 13 -4.48 14.36 28.68
CA ALA A 13 -3.67 14.99 27.66
C ALA A 13 -2.66 13.96 27.13
N SER A 14 -2.92 13.39 25.97
CA SER A 14 -1.94 12.63 25.19
C SER A 14 -0.87 13.58 24.66
N LEU A 15 0.21 13.76 25.42
CA LEU A 15 1.45 14.33 24.88
C LEU A 15 2.00 13.37 23.81
N GLY A 16 1.80 13.73 22.55
CA GLY A 16 2.54 13.09 21.45
C GLY A 16 4.02 13.41 21.61
N ALA A 17 4.82 12.39 21.90
CA ALA A 17 6.27 12.47 21.84
C ALA A 17 6.70 12.68 20.37
N GLN A 18 6.93 13.93 19.99
CA GLN A 18 7.57 14.27 18.72
C GLN A 18 9.06 13.94 18.87
N ALA A 19 9.50 12.78 18.39
CA ALA A 19 10.91 12.44 18.29
C ALA A 19 11.54 13.26 17.14
N GLN A 20 11.97 14.48 17.43
CA GLN A 20 12.82 15.27 16.54
C GLN A 20 14.27 14.77 16.67
N GLY A 21 14.57 13.64 16.05
CA GLY A 21 15.94 13.07 16.02
C GLY A 21 16.83 13.79 15.00
N THR A 22 18.02 14.22 15.41
CA THR A 22 19.05 14.75 14.49
C THR A 22 19.59 13.61 13.62
N VAL A 23 19.48 13.74 12.30
CA VAL A 23 19.99 12.73 11.35
C VAL A 23 21.35 13.16 10.83
N TYR A 24 22.31 12.23 10.81
CA TYR A 24 23.67 12.46 10.31
C TYR A 24 23.88 11.76 8.96
N ARG A 25 24.61 12.43 8.05
CA ARG A 25 25.10 11.89 6.78
C ARG A 25 26.60 11.63 6.89
N CYS A 26 26.98 10.37 6.89
CA CYS A 26 28.36 9.93 6.99
C CYS A 26 28.98 9.70 5.60
N PRO A 27 30.19 10.22 5.32
CA PRO A 27 30.88 10.00 4.06
C PRO A 27 31.39 8.56 3.95
N GLY A 28 31.22 7.94 2.78
CA GLY A 28 31.69 6.58 2.47
C GLY A 28 30.94 5.98 1.27
N PRO A 29 31.46 4.92 0.63
CA PRO A 29 30.69 4.08 -0.29
C PRO A 29 30.14 2.84 0.47
N PRO A 30 28.81 2.69 0.65
CA PRO A 30 27.74 3.64 0.36
C PRO A 30 27.61 4.75 1.43
N VAL A 31 26.99 5.87 1.04
CA VAL A 31 26.74 7.01 1.95
C VAL A 31 25.68 6.58 2.97
N LEU A 32 26.05 6.61 4.26
CA LEU A 32 25.17 6.17 5.34
C LEU A 32 24.41 7.35 5.95
N TYR A 33 23.10 7.19 6.11
CA TYR A 33 22.23 8.11 6.84
C TYR A 33 21.78 7.43 8.13
N THR A 34 22.02 8.04 9.29
CA THR A 34 21.70 7.43 10.59
C THR A 34 21.37 8.48 11.66
N ASP A 35 20.41 8.15 12.51
CA ASP A 35 19.96 8.87 13.71
C ASP A 35 20.48 8.24 15.01
N ALA A 36 21.22 7.14 14.91
CA ALA A 36 21.71 6.35 16.04
C ALA A 36 23.07 6.83 16.60
N LEU A 37 23.69 7.85 15.99
CA LEU A 37 24.99 8.39 16.41
C LEU A 37 24.81 9.62 17.31
N SER A 38 25.64 9.72 18.35
CA SER A 38 25.75 10.96 19.12
C SER A 38 26.52 12.03 18.35
N ALA A 39 26.34 13.31 18.70
CA ALA A 39 27.02 14.43 18.04
C ALA A 39 28.56 14.32 18.03
N LYS A 40 29.14 13.71 19.07
CA LYS A 40 30.59 13.49 19.16
C LYS A 40 31.06 12.38 18.21
N GLU A 41 30.38 11.24 18.20
CA GLU A 41 30.71 10.11 17.31
C GLU A 41 30.51 10.46 15.83
N ALA A 42 29.49 11.28 15.54
CA ALA A 42 29.27 11.80 14.19
C ALA A 42 30.42 12.70 13.73
N ALA A 43 30.92 13.59 14.60
CA ALA A 43 32.05 14.46 14.28
C ALA A 43 33.34 13.68 14.04
N GLU A 44 33.63 12.66 14.86
CA GLU A 44 34.79 11.78 14.71
C GLU A 44 34.77 10.98 13.40
N LYS A 45 33.57 10.55 12.97
CA LYS A 45 33.36 9.83 11.70
C LYS A 45 33.20 10.76 10.49
N GLY A 46 33.37 12.07 10.66
CA GLY A 46 33.21 13.07 9.60
C GLY A 46 31.79 13.20 9.06
N CYS A 47 30.79 12.73 9.81
CA CYS A 47 29.39 12.82 9.46
C CYS A 47 28.86 14.24 9.66
N ARG A 48 28.04 14.72 8.73
CA ARG A 48 27.40 16.04 8.82
C ARG A 48 25.95 15.93 9.28
N THR A 49 25.51 16.82 10.15
CA THR A 49 24.10 16.95 10.53
C THR A 49 23.29 17.40 9.33
N ILE A 50 22.26 16.64 8.98
CA ILE A 50 21.20 17.09 8.10
C ILE A 50 20.06 17.49 9.01
N GLU A 51 19.93 18.79 9.26
CA GLU A 51 18.65 19.31 9.73
C GLU A 51 17.65 19.08 8.60
N GLY A 52 16.69 18.20 8.85
CA GLY A 52 15.70 17.81 7.85
C GLY A 52 15.08 19.06 7.26
N THR A 53 15.15 19.18 5.92
CA THR A 53 14.18 20.00 5.18
C THR A 53 12.79 19.70 5.76
N PRO A 54 11.94 20.71 5.98
CA PRO A 54 10.66 20.49 6.65
C PRO A 54 9.93 19.38 5.89
N ILE A 55 9.78 18.22 6.53
CA ILE A 55 8.96 17.14 6.00
C ILE A 55 7.56 17.74 6.00
N THR A 56 7.11 18.23 4.85
CA THR A 56 5.72 18.61 4.65
C THR A 56 4.90 17.33 4.72
N VAL A 57 4.58 16.91 5.94
CA VAL A 57 3.53 15.94 6.20
C VAL A 57 2.23 16.67 5.85
N LEU A 58 1.79 16.53 4.61
CA LEU A 58 0.44 16.93 4.22
C LEU A 58 -0.51 15.98 4.95
N GLN A 59 -1.04 16.41 6.10
CA GLN A 59 -2.11 15.69 6.77
C GLN A 59 -3.29 15.60 5.78
N ALA A 60 -3.70 14.39 5.44
CA ALA A 60 -4.90 14.18 4.64
C ALA A 60 -6.07 14.86 5.34
N PRO A 61 -6.81 15.76 4.66
CA PRO A 61 -7.93 16.46 5.26
C PRO A 61 -8.95 15.42 5.74
N LYS A 62 -9.24 15.44 7.04
CA LYS A 62 -10.27 14.59 7.63
C LYS A 62 -11.61 14.93 6.95
N PRO A 63 -12.31 13.97 6.34
CA PRO A 63 -13.56 14.25 5.65
C PRO A 63 -14.57 14.83 6.64
N ARG A 64 -14.95 16.10 6.44
CA ARG A 64 -16.08 16.70 7.16
C ARG A 64 -17.38 16.14 6.58
N PRO A 65 -18.35 15.74 7.42
CA PRO A 65 -19.68 15.41 6.92
C PRO A 65 -20.29 16.66 6.26
N ALA A 66 -20.79 16.48 5.04
CA ALA A 66 -21.41 17.55 4.28
C ALA A 66 -22.72 17.98 4.96
N SER A 67 -22.80 19.25 5.34
CA SER A 67 -24.04 19.90 5.73
C SER A 67 -24.14 21.21 4.96
N GLY A 68 -25.05 21.22 3.97
CA GLY A 68 -25.84 22.36 3.49
C GLY A 68 -25.15 23.68 3.15
N ALA A 69 -25.12 23.98 1.84
CA ALA A 69 -25.42 25.26 1.17
C ALA A 69 -24.92 26.59 1.78
N GLY A 70 -24.14 27.34 0.99
CA GLY A 70 -24.23 28.81 0.95
C GLY A 70 -22.93 29.58 0.78
N ALA A 71 -22.94 30.47 -0.22
CA ALA A 71 -22.12 31.66 -0.42
C ALA A 71 -20.71 31.53 -1.04
N ALA A 72 -20.57 32.25 -2.16
CA ALA A 72 -19.33 32.52 -2.87
C ALA A 72 -18.35 33.33 -2.02
N ALA A 73 -17.06 32.98 -2.12
CA ALA A 73 -15.94 33.85 -1.79
C ALA A 73 -14.85 33.62 -2.85
N GLU A 74 -14.69 34.61 -3.73
CA GLU A 74 -13.51 34.77 -4.57
C GLU A 74 -12.28 35.07 -3.70
N GLY A 75 -11.13 34.51 -4.08
CA GLY A 75 -9.83 35.02 -3.66
C GLY A 75 -8.89 33.98 -3.06
N GLY A 76 -7.93 33.51 -3.88
CA GLY A 76 -6.73 32.84 -3.37
C GLY A 76 -6.18 31.76 -4.30
N GLY A 77 -5.72 32.15 -5.48
CA GLY A 77 -5.17 31.25 -6.48
C GLY A 77 -4.05 30.34 -5.97
N ARG A 78 -4.25 29.03 -6.16
CA ARG A 78 -3.21 28.09 -6.62
C ARG A 78 -3.75 27.34 -7.82
N THR A 79 -4.08 28.07 -8.87
CA THR A 79 -4.25 27.52 -10.23
C THR A 79 -2.86 27.20 -10.76
N GLY A 80 -2.31 26.09 -10.29
CA GLY A 80 -1.03 25.53 -10.72
C GLY A 80 -1.01 24.01 -10.66
N GLU A 81 -2.16 23.37 -10.43
CA GLU A 81 -2.38 22.01 -10.89
C GLU A 81 -2.43 22.08 -12.41
N THR A 82 -1.38 21.58 -13.06
CA THR A 82 -1.42 21.25 -14.49
C THR A 82 -2.50 20.20 -14.65
N ARG A 83 -3.75 20.65 -14.83
CA ARG A 83 -4.92 19.81 -15.06
C ARG A 83 -4.57 18.97 -16.26
N VAL A 84 -4.35 17.67 -16.05
CA VAL A 84 -3.90 16.85 -17.16
C VAL A 84 -4.99 16.86 -18.22
N ASP A 85 -4.58 17.06 -19.47
CA ASP A 85 -5.49 17.12 -20.59
C ASP A 85 -6.38 15.86 -20.65
N ALA A 86 -7.68 16.05 -20.90
CA ALA A 86 -8.65 14.96 -20.87
C ALA A 86 -8.35 13.88 -21.91
N SER A 87 -7.75 14.22 -23.06
CA SER A 87 -7.32 13.24 -24.06
C SER A 87 -6.14 12.40 -23.56
N GLN A 88 -5.16 13.03 -22.90
CA GLN A 88 -4.04 12.32 -22.29
C GLN A 88 -4.49 11.38 -21.16
N GLN A 89 -5.50 11.78 -20.38
CA GLN A 89 -6.07 10.94 -19.34
C GLN A 89 -6.72 9.67 -19.92
N ARG A 90 -7.53 9.81 -20.99
CA ARG A 90 -8.16 8.68 -21.68
C ARG A 90 -7.14 7.69 -22.23
N VAL A 91 -6.07 8.19 -22.87
CA VAL A 91 -5.00 7.32 -23.40
C VAL A 91 -4.37 6.48 -22.29
N ARG A 92 -4.12 7.06 -21.12
CA ARG A 92 -3.56 6.33 -19.97
C ARG A 92 -4.54 5.33 -19.38
N ASP A 93 -5.82 5.68 -19.32
CA ASP A 93 -6.86 4.76 -18.83
C ASP A 93 -7.04 3.57 -19.79
N ASP A 94 -6.98 3.80 -21.09
CA ASP A 94 -6.99 2.75 -22.11
C ASP A 94 -5.74 1.86 -22.05
N GLU A 95 -4.57 2.43 -21.84
CA GLU A 95 -3.33 1.68 -21.65
C GLU A 95 -3.41 0.81 -20.38
N ARG A 96 -3.85 1.39 -19.26
CA ARG A 96 -4.07 0.66 -18.00
C ARG A 96 -5.06 -0.49 -18.20
N ARG A 97 -6.16 -0.26 -18.92
CA ARG A 97 -7.14 -1.29 -19.26
C ARG A 97 -6.49 -2.42 -20.06
N ARG A 98 -5.68 -2.11 -21.08
CA ARG A 98 -4.98 -3.11 -21.90
C ARG A 98 -4.00 -3.95 -21.10
N VAL A 99 -3.24 -3.33 -20.20
CA VAL A 99 -2.30 -4.04 -19.31
C VAL A 99 -3.08 -5.00 -18.40
N LEU A 100 -4.09 -4.51 -17.69
CA LEU A 100 -4.89 -5.35 -16.78
C LEU A 100 -5.62 -6.48 -17.52
N GLN A 101 -6.12 -6.24 -18.73
CA GLN A 101 -6.70 -7.30 -19.56
C GLN A 101 -5.68 -8.37 -19.98
N THR A 102 -4.43 -7.96 -20.23
CA THR A 102 -3.35 -8.90 -20.57
C THR A 102 -2.97 -9.74 -19.36
N GLU A 103 -2.84 -9.11 -18.19
CA GLU A 103 -2.61 -9.81 -16.92
C GLU A 103 -3.76 -10.75 -16.57
N LEU A 104 -5.00 -10.32 -16.81
CA LEU A 104 -6.18 -11.15 -16.58
C LEU A 104 -6.13 -12.43 -17.42
N ARG A 105 -5.83 -12.32 -18.72
CA ARG A 105 -5.69 -13.51 -19.58
C ARG A 105 -4.61 -14.46 -19.06
N GLN A 106 -3.44 -13.93 -18.69
CA GLN A 106 -2.37 -14.76 -18.13
C GLN A 106 -2.77 -15.42 -16.81
N ALA A 107 -3.53 -14.72 -15.95
CA ALA A 107 -4.03 -15.28 -14.70
C ALA A 107 -5.08 -16.38 -14.94
N GLU A 108 -5.99 -16.17 -15.89
CA GLU A 108 -6.97 -17.17 -16.33
C GLU A 108 -6.27 -18.41 -16.92
N ASP A 109 -5.22 -18.24 -17.73
CA ASP A 109 -4.43 -19.35 -18.28
C ASP A 109 -3.73 -20.15 -17.17
N ARG A 110 -3.12 -19.48 -16.19
CA ARG A 110 -2.51 -20.15 -15.01
C ARG A 110 -3.55 -20.94 -14.22
N LEU A 111 -4.72 -20.36 -13.99
CA LEU A 111 -5.82 -21.02 -13.31
C LEU A 111 -6.29 -22.26 -14.10
N ALA A 112 -6.52 -22.13 -15.39
CA ALA A 112 -6.97 -23.22 -16.25
C ALA A 112 -5.96 -24.37 -16.28
N ASN A 113 -4.66 -24.06 -16.35
CA ASN A 113 -3.60 -25.07 -16.30
C ASN A 113 -3.57 -25.79 -14.95
N ALA A 114 -3.69 -25.07 -13.83
CA ALA A 114 -3.73 -25.66 -12.50
C ALA A 114 -4.97 -26.55 -12.31
N GLN A 115 -6.15 -26.09 -12.75
CA GLN A 115 -7.39 -26.87 -12.73
C GLN A 115 -7.29 -28.15 -13.58
N LYS A 116 -6.67 -28.06 -14.75
CA LYS A 116 -6.41 -29.22 -15.62
C LYS A 116 -5.47 -30.22 -14.95
N GLU A 117 -4.40 -29.76 -14.32
CA GLU A 117 -3.48 -30.63 -13.59
C GLU A 117 -4.16 -31.29 -12.38
N PHE A 118 -4.95 -30.53 -11.62
CA PHE A 118 -5.68 -31.03 -10.47
C PHE A 118 -6.74 -32.07 -10.86
N ASN A 119 -7.31 -31.97 -12.07
CA ASN A 119 -8.26 -32.93 -12.65
C ASN A 119 -9.38 -33.31 -11.67
N ASN A 120 -10.02 -32.31 -11.05
CA ASN A 120 -11.07 -32.51 -10.04
C ASN A 120 -10.66 -33.43 -8.86
N GLY A 121 -9.39 -33.38 -8.46
CA GLY A 121 -8.85 -34.22 -7.38
C GLY A 121 -8.44 -35.62 -7.84
N GLN A 122 -8.52 -35.91 -9.14
CA GLN A 122 -8.23 -37.22 -9.75
C GLN A 122 -6.98 -37.15 -10.64
N ALA A 123 -6.03 -36.26 -10.34
CA ALA A 123 -4.77 -36.26 -11.05
C ALA A 123 -4.09 -37.62 -10.88
N GLU A 124 -3.52 -38.16 -11.96
CA GLU A 124 -2.74 -39.39 -11.87
C GLU A 124 -1.46 -39.15 -11.07
N ARG A 125 -1.01 -40.19 -10.36
CA ARG A 125 0.26 -40.19 -9.67
C ARG A 125 1.39 -40.18 -10.69
N ARG A 126 2.33 -39.25 -10.54
CA ARG A 126 3.46 -39.13 -11.45
C ARG A 126 4.54 -40.16 -11.13
N GLY A 127 5.34 -40.54 -12.12
CA GLY A 127 6.40 -41.56 -11.96
C GLY A 127 7.52 -41.16 -10.98
N ASP A 128 7.75 -39.86 -10.80
CA ASP A 128 8.70 -39.27 -9.85
C ASP A 128 8.18 -39.27 -8.40
N GLU A 129 6.87 -39.43 -8.20
CA GLU A 129 6.24 -39.52 -6.89
C GLU A 129 6.39 -40.95 -6.34
N ARG A 130 7.59 -41.29 -5.86
CA ARG A 130 7.87 -42.62 -5.29
C ARG A 130 7.05 -42.95 -4.03
N ASN A 131 6.63 -41.94 -3.28
CA ASN A 131 5.83 -42.08 -2.05
C ASN A 131 4.41 -41.50 -2.28
N TYR A 132 3.39 -42.20 -1.78
CA TYR A 132 2.00 -41.73 -1.82
C TYR A 132 1.79 -40.40 -1.08
N GLN A 133 2.56 -40.13 -0.02
CA GLN A 133 2.46 -38.84 0.68
C GLN A 133 2.79 -37.65 -0.24
N LYS A 134 3.79 -37.78 -1.12
CA LYS A 134 4.16 -36.71 -2.07
C LYS A 134 3.03 -36.39 -3.03
N TYR A 135 2.28 -37.41 -3.45
CA TYR A 135 1.09 -37.22 -4.27
C TYR A 135 0.03 -36.42 -3.50
N LEU A 136 -0.27 -36.80 -2.26
CA LEU A 136 -1.23 -36.08 -1.43
C LEU A 136 -0.82 -34.62 -1.21
N ASP A 137 0.46 -34.38 -0.93
CA ASP A 137 1.00 -33.03 -0.72
C ASP A 137 0.88 -32.19 -1.99
N ARG A 138 1.22 -32.72 -3.18
CA ARG A 138 1.03 -32.03 -4.46
C ARG A 138 -0.45 -31.73 -4.71
N MET A 139 -1.35 -32.68 -4.44
CA MET A 139 -2.78 -32.47 -4.63
C MET A 139 -3.34 -31.38 -3.71
N ALA A 140 -2.87 -31.32 -2.47
CA ALA A 140 -3.21 -30.25 -1.54
C ALA A 140 -2.66 -28.90 -2.02
N GLU A 141 -1.39 -28.85 -2.45
CA GLU A 141 -0.76 -27.64 -2.98
C GLU A 141 -1.46 -27.14 -4.24
N LEU A 142 -1.82 -28.01 -5.18
CA LEU A 142 -2.59 -27.67 -6.37
C LEU A 142 -3.94 -27.05 -6.01
N LYS A 143 -4.65 -27.63 -5.04
CA LYS A 143 -5.93 -27.11 -4.57
C LYS A 143 -5.78 -25.71 -3.98
N ASP A 144 -4.76 -25.50 -3.14
CA ASP A 144 -4.48 -24.20 -2.54
C ASP A 144 -4.08 -23.16 -3.60
N ASN A 145 -3.29 -23.56 -4.59
CA ASN A 145 -2.90 -22.70 -5.72
C ASN A 145 -4.10 -22.32 -6.58
N ILE A 146 -5.02 -23.25 -6.86
CA ILE A 146 -6.27 -22.95 -7.57
C ILE A 146 -7.05 -21.87 -6.82
N ALA A 147 -7.23 -22.01 -5.50
CA ALA A 147 -7.97 -21.02 -4.71
C ALA A 147 -7.31 -19.63 -4.76
N ARG A 148 -5.97 -19.56 -4.76
CA ARG A 148 -5.23 -18.29 -4.91
C ARG A 148 -5.42 -17.69 -6.30
N TYR A 149 -5.27 -18.49 -7.36
CA TYR A 149 -5.45 -18.03 -8.74
C TYR A 149 -6.88 -17.58 -9.02
N GLU A 150 -7.88 -18.23 -8.46
CA GLU A 150 -9.27 -17.76 -8.51
C GLU A 150 -9.42 -16.39 -7.86
N ALA A 151 -8.83 -16.19 -6.68
CA ALA A 151 -8.85 -14.89 -6.01
C ALA A 151 -8.17 -13.79 -6.84
N ASP A 152 -7.03 -14.09 -7.47
CA ASP A 152 -6.29 -13.17 -8.35
C ASP A 152 -7.11 -12.78 -9.58
N VAL A 153 -7.73 -13.75 -10.26
CA VAL A 153 -8.62 -13.50 -11.40
C VAL A 153 -9.78 -12.59 -10.98
N GLN A 154 -10.38 -12.85 -9.82
CA GLN A 154 -11.46 -12.00 -9.31
C GLN A 154 -10.98 -10.60 -8.93
N ALA A 155 -9.77 -10.46 -8.39
CA ALA A 155 -9.17 -9.16 -8.09
C ALA A 155 -8.95 -8.34 -9.36
N LEU A 156 -8.34 -8.93 -10.40
CA LEU A 156 -8.12 -8.28 -11.69
C LEU A 156 -9.43 -7.87 -12.36
N LYS A 157 -10.45 -8.74 -12.33
CA LYS A 157 -11.80 -8.41 -12.85
C LYS A 157 -12.39 -7.20 -12.14
N ARG A 158 -12.26 -7.10 -10.81
CA ARG A 158 -12.72 -5.94 -10.04
C ARG A 158 -11.93 -4.67 -10.39
N GLU A 159 -10.62 -4.74 -10.55
CA GLU A 159 -9.81 -3.57 -10.94
C GLU A 159 -10.17 -3.07 -12.33
N ILE A 160 -10.39 -3.95 -13.30
CA ILE A 160 -10.86 -3.57 -14.64
C ILE A 160 -12.23 -2.90 -14.57
N ALA A 161 -13.15 -3.43 -13.74
CA ALA A 161 -14.49 -2.87 -13.58
C ALA A 161 -14.50 -1.47 -12.93
N LYS A 162 -13.44 -1.08 -12.22
CA LYS A 162 -13.29 0.27 -11.65
C LYS A 162 -12.83 1.30 -12.68
N LEU A 163 -12.32 0.88 -13.83
CA LEU A 163 -11.86 1.80 -14.86
C LEU A 163 -13.05 2.52 -15.53
N PRO A 164 -12.93 3.82 -15.83
CA PRO A 164 -13.99 4.58 -16.49
C PRO A 164 -14.30 3.97 -17.86
N SER A 165 -15.59 3.74 -18.16
CA SER A 165 -16.05 3.16 -19.43
C SER A 165 -15.64 4.01 -20.62
#